data_AF-A0A941NAX0-F1
#
_entry.id   AF-A0A941NAX0-F1
#
_cell.length_a   1.000
_cell.length_b   1.000
_cell.length_c   1.000
_cell.angle_alpha   90.00
_cell.angle_beta   90.00
_cell.angle_gamma   90.00
#
_symmetry.space_group_name_H-M   'P 1'
#
loop_
_entity.id
_entity.type
_entity.pdbx_description
1 polymer ?
#
loop_
_entity_poly.entity_id
_entity_poly.type
_entity_poly.pdbx_seq_one_letter_code
_entity_poly.pdbx_strand_id
1 'polypeptide(L)' 'MSKLLACPCCGAHSLRRRDSYEICPVCGWEDDPSQARDENLAGGANRQSLAQARAAWLNRNRTFGE' A
#
# COMPACT_ATOMS: atom_id res chain seq x y z
N MET A 1 -19.83 -9.25 10.16
CA MET A 1 -18.38 -9.30 9.81
C MET A 1 -18.07 -8.09 8.96
N SER A 2 -17.14 -7.23 9.38
CA SER A 2 -16.72 -6.07 8.60
C SER A 2 -15.86 -6.53 7.43
N LYS A 3 -16.23 -6.15 6.21
CA LYS A 3 -15.45 -6.47 5.00
C LYS A 3 -14.15 -5.66 5.01
N LEU A 4 -13.01 -6.34 4.86
CA LEU A 4 -11.71 -5.67 4.70
C LEU A 4 -11.63 -5.01 3.33
N LEU A 5 -10.85 -3.94 3.24
CA LEU A 5 -10.59 -3.15 2.03
C LEU A 5 -9.23 -3.51 1.45
N ALA A 6 -9.12 -3.40 0.13
CA ALA A 6 -7.88 -3.62 -0.59
C ALA A 6 -6.83 -2.55 -0.23
N CYS A 7 -5.64 -3.01 0.13
CA CYS A 7 -4.45 -2.17 0.27
C CYS A 7 -4.13 -1.50 -1.08
N PRO A 8 -3.92 -0.18 -1.12
CA PRO A 8 -3.67 0.52 -2.37
C PRO A 8 -2.30 0.14 -2.98
N CYS A 9 -1.38 -0.41 -2.19
CA CYS A 9 -0.07 -0.86 -2.66
C CYS A 9 -0.09 -2.28 -3.23
N CYS A 10 -0.54 -3.27 -2.45
CA CYS A 10 -0.44 -4.68 -2.85
C CYS A 10 -1.75 -5.33 -3.32
N GLY A 11 -2.89 -4.66 -3.15
CA GLY A 11 -4.22 -5.18 -3.50
C GLY A 11 -4.81 -6.18 -2.51
N ALA A 12 -4.09 -6.61 -1.48
CA ALA A 12 -4.62 -7.54 -0.48
C ALA A 12 -5.73 -6.89 0.36
N HIS A 13 -6.82 -7.63 0.62
CA HIS A 13 -7.93 -7.17 1.48
C HIS A 13 -7.50 -7.24 2.95
N SER A 14 -6.80 -6.22 3.43
CA SER A 14 -6.17 -6.21 4.76
C SER A 14 -6.49 -4.99 5.61
N LEU A 15 -7.12 -3.97 5.05
CA LEU A 15 -7.42 -2.72 5.76
C LEU A 15 -8.84 -2.75 6.30
N ARG A 16 -9.04 -2.26 7.52
CA ARG A 16 -10.35 -2.09 8.16
C ARG A 16 -11.03 -0.80 7.75
N ARG A 17 -10.26 0.25 7.48
CA ARG A 17 -10.74 1.56 7.01
C ARG A 17 -9.79 2.13 5.96
N ARG A 18 -10.36 2.92 5.03
CA ARG A 18 -9.62 3.67 4.01
C ARG A 18 -9.15 4.99 4.60
N ASP A 19 -8.00 5.46 4.17
CA ASP A 19 -7.43 6.77 4.53
C ASP A 19 -7.25 6.93 6.05
N SER A 20 -6.94 5.82 6.73
CA SER A 20 -6.89 5.76 8.21
C SER A 20 -5.51 5.47 8.77
N TYR A 21 -4.44 5.64 7.97
CA TYR A 21 -3.05 5.38 8.39
C TYR A 21 -2.84 3.95 8.90
N GLU A 22 -3.64 3.01 8.42
CA GLU A 22 -3.49 1.61 8.81
C GLU A 22 -2.39 0.97 7.98
N ILE A 23 -1.52 0.22 8.65
CA ILE A 23 -0.41 -0.48 8.00
C ILE A 23 -0.90 -1.82 7.48
N CYS A 24 -0.72 -2.05 6.18
CA CYS A 24 -0.99 -3.33 5.55
C CYS A 24 -0.01 -4.40 6.07
N PRO A 25 -0.48 -5.47 6.75
CA PRO A 25 0.39 -6.52 7.27
C PRO A 25 1.03 -7.39 6.16
N VAL A 26 0.57 -7.26 4.91
CA VAL A 26 1.09 -8.03 3.77
C VAL A 26 2.32 -7.35 3.14
N CYS A 27 2.23 -6.03 2.90
CA CYS A 27 3.29 -5.31 2.19
C CYS A 27 3.97 -4.20 3.00
N GLY A 28 3.46 -3.87 4.20
CA GLY A 28 3.98 -2.82 5.07
C GLY A 28 3.62 -1.39 4.66
N TRP A 29 2.76 -1.20 3.66
CA TRP A 29 2.30 0.13 3.25
C TRP A 29 1.32 0.72 4.28
N GLU A 30 1.54 1.96 4.69
CA GLU A 30 0.62 2.73 5.55
C GLU A 30 -0.39 3.50 4.69
N ASP A 31 -1.70 3.35 4.94
CA ASP A 31 -2.79 3.94 4.15
C ASP A 31 -2.94 5.46 4.37
N ASP A 32 -1.95 6.22 3.91
CA ASP A 32 -1.85 7.68 3.98
C ASP A 32 -2.80 8.36 2.96
N PRO A 33 -3.74 9.22 3.40
CA PRO A 33 -4.69 9.89 2.51
C PRO A 33 -4.05 10.84 1.49
N SER A 34 -2.93 11.48 1.85
CA SER A 34 -2.22 12.42 0.98
C SER A 34 -1.52 11.66 -0.14
N GLN A 35 -0.87 10.54 0.19
CA GLN A 35 -0.21 9.68 -0.79
C GLN A 35 -1.20 8.84 -1.60
N ALA A 36 -2.42 8.61 -1.08
CA ALA A 36 -3.52 8.03 -1.86
C ALA A 36 -4.11 9.04 -2.87
N ARG A 37 -4.13 10.34 -2.54
CA ARG A 37 -4.58 11.41 -3.44
C ARG A 37 -3.56 11.76 -4.51
N ASP A 38 -2.28 11.79 -4.15
CA ASP A 38 -1.16 11.97 -5.09
C ASP A 38 -0.20 10.78 -4.99
N GLU A 39 -0.31 9.85 -5.93
CA GLU A 39 0.47 8.61 -5.90
C GLU A 39 1.97 8.82 -6.11
N ASN A 40 2.39 10.01 -6.55
CA ASN A 40 3.80 10.39 -6.72
C ASN A 40 4.35 11.14 -5.50
N LEU A 41 3.51 11.51 -4.53
CA LEU A 41 3.94 12.14 -3.29
C LEU A 41 4.75 11.15 -2.45
N ALA A 42 6.03 11.45 -2.27
CA ALA A 42 6.93 10.74 -1.36
C ALA A 42 7.15 11.56 -0.08
N GLY A 43 7.55 10.89 1.01
CA GLY A 43 7.87 11.56 2.27
C GLY A 43 6.66 11.96 3.13
N GLY A 44 5.49 11.35 2.89
CA GLY A 44 4.35 11.37 3.81
C GLY A 44 4.54 10.37 4.96
N ALA A 45 3.49 9.65 5.36
CA ALA A 45 3.66 8.53 6.29
C ALA A 45 4.64 7.46 5.75
N ASN A 46 4.70 7.30 4.43
CA ASN A 46 5.65 6.41 3.77
C ASN A 46 6.81 7.20 3.14
N ARG A 47 8.03 6.69 3.30
CA ARG A 47 9.23 7.25 2.67
C ARG A 47 9.14 7.24 1.14
N GLN A 48 8.59 6.17 0.57
CA GLN A 48 8.34 6.04 -0.87
C GLN A 48 6.95 6.57 -1.23
N SER A 49 6.77 6.96 -2.50
CA SER A 49 5.43 7.24 -3.03
C SER A 49 4.63 5.96 -3.25
N LEU A 50 3.30 6.07 -3.39
CA LEU A 50 2.44 4.91 -3.64
C LEU A 50 2.80 4.21 -4.96
N ALA A 51 3.11 4.99 -6.01
CA ALA A 51 3.58 4.46 -7.29
C ALA A 51 4.90 3.67 -7.14
N GLN A 52 5.85 4.19 -6.36
CA GLN A 52 7.12 3.51 -6.08
C GLN A 52 6.91 2.21 -5.29
N ALA A 53 6.06 2.25 -4.27
CA ALA A 53 5.76 1.08 -3.43
C ALA A 53 5.06 -0.03 -4.22
N ARG A 54 4.10 0.30 -5.10
CA ARG A 54 3.46 -0.64 -6.04
C ARG A 54 4.49 -1.32 -6.94
N ALA A 55 5.38 -0.53 -7.57
CA ALA A 55 6.41 -1.07 -8.44
C ALA A 55 7.38 -1.99 -7.68
N ALA A 56 7.81 -1.59 -6.48
CA ALA A 56 8.67 -2.41 -5.63
C ALA A 56 7.98 -3.72 -5.21
N TRP A 57 6.69 -3.67 -4.85
CA TRP A 57 5.91 -4.86 -4.51
C TRP A 57 5.76 -5.83 -5.69
N LEU A 58 5.45 -5.31 -6.88
CA LEU A 58 5.37 -6.13 -8.10
C LEU A 58 6.72 -6.78 -8.42
N ASN A 59 7.82 -6.03 -8.33
CA ASN A 59 9.15 -6.58 -8.58
C ASN A 59 9.55 -7.66 -7.58
N ARG A 60 9.19 -7.53 -6.29
CA ARG A 60 9.41 -8.58 -5.28
C ARG A 60 8.61 -9.85 -5.58
N ASN A 61 7.39 -9.74 -6.12
CA ASN A 61 6.60 -10.91 -6.48
C ASN A 61 7.08 -11.59 -7.77
N ARG A 62 7.82 -10.88 -8.63
CA ARG A 62 8.42 -11.47 -9.84
C ARG A 62 9.65 -12.32 -9.54
N THR A 63 10.33 -12.13 -8.41
CA THR A 63 11.52 -12.90 -8.02
C THR A 63 11.20 -14.20 -7.27
N PHE A 64 9.93 -14.48 -6.98
CA PHE A 64 9.47 -15.72 -6.33
C PHE A 64 8.68 -16.64 -7.30
N GLY A 65 8.77 -16.37 -8.60
CA GLY A 65 8.12 -17.13 -9.66
C GLY A 65 9.08 -17.95 -10.52
N GLU A 66 10.13 -18.52 -9.90
CA GLU A 66 10.97 -19.59 -10.46
C GLU A 66 11.05 -20.76 -9.47
#